data_AF-A0A7K3XMK8-F1
#
_entry.id   AF-A0A7K3XMK8-F1
#
_cell.length_a   1.000
_cell.length_b   1.000
_cell.length_c   1.000
_cell.angle_alpha   90.00
_cell.angle_beta   90.00
_cell.angle_gamma   90.00
#
_symmetry.space_group_name_H-M   'P 1'
#
loop_
_entity.id
_entity.type
_entity.pdbx_description
1 polymer ?
#
loop_
_entity_poly.entity_id
_entity_poly.type
_entity_poly.pdbx_seq_one_letter_code
_entity_poly.pdbx_strand_id
1 'polypeptide(L)' 'MENSNIKIYQIGAMSCGGCAAAVKQKLSTVFGVTSVNIDLGKKLAEITFSQVIKEDTLQNALSNTHYTISELRV' A
#
# COMPACT_ATOMS: atom_id res chain seq x y z
N MET A 1 -10.90 -18.63 12.11
CA MET A 1 -10.79 -18.31 10.67
C MET A 1 -10.20 -16.93 10.60
N GLU A 2 -8.90 -16.79 10.36
CA GLU A 2 -8.27 -15.47 10.29
C GLU A 2 -7.27 -15.50 9.15
N ASN A 3 -7.78 -15.55 7.92
CA ASN A 3 -6.94 -15.32 6.76
C ASN A 3 -6.76 -13.81 6.63
N SER A 4 -5.98 -13.22 7.54
CA SER A 4 -5.47 -11.87 7.34
C SER A 4 -4.61 -11.91 6.09
N ASN A 5 -5.15 -11.40 4.98
CA ASN A 5 -4.43 -11.31 3.74
C ASN A 5 -3.51 -10.08 3.86
N ILE A 6 -2.29 -10.33 4.33
CA ILE A 6 -1.24 -9.33 4.40
C ILE A 6 -0.40 -9.48 3.14
N LYS A 7 -0.20 -8.39 2.42
CA LYS A 7 0.75 -8.36 1.30
C LYS A 7 1.68 -7.17 1.41
N ILE A 8 2.89 -7.39 0.89
CA ILE A 8 3.93 -6.38 0.83
C ILE A 8 3.99 -5.85 -0.59
N TYR A 9 4.00 -4.54 -0.70
CA TYR A 9 4.14 -3.82 -1.95
C TYR A 9 5.36 -2.93 -1.89
N GLN A 10 6.10 -2.85 -2.98
CA GLN A 10 7.12 -1.85 -3.17
C GLN A 10 6.46 -0.56 -3.68
N ILE A 11 6.86 0.58 -3.11
CA ILE A 11 6.34 1.87 -3.52
C ILE A 11 7.44 2.67 -4.21
N GLY A 12 7.19 3.03 -5.47
CA GLY A 12 8.06 3.90 -6.25
C GLY A 12 7.89 5.37 -5.89
N ALA A 13 8.93 6.16 -6.14
CA ALA A 13 8.97 7.61 -5.92
C ALA A 13 8.82 8.10 -4.46
N MET A 14 8.86 7.20 -3.46
CA MET A 14 8.93 7.59 -2.05
C MET A 14 10.33 8.17 -1.74
N SER A 15 10.44 9.48 -1.81
CA SER A 15 11.72 10.22 -1.63
C SER A 15 11.79 11.01 -0.32
N CYS A 16 10.67 11.20 0.40
CA CYS A 16 10.67 11.87 1.70
C CYS A 16 9.66 11.24 2.68
N GLY A 17 9.84 11.49 3.98
CA GLY A 17 8.93 10.99 5.04
C GLY A 17 7.49 11.50 4.89
N GLY A 18 7.29 12.68 4.31
CA GLY A 18 5.95 13.19 3.97
C GLY A 18 5.24 12.37 2.89
N CYS A 19 5.99 11.79 1.94
CA CYS A 19 5.44 10.93 0.90
C CYS A 19 4.83 9.65 1.48
N ALA A 20 5.48 9.05 2.48
CA ALA A 20 4.98 7.84 3.14
C ALA A 20 3.62 8.06 3.82
N ALA A 21 3.47 9.17 4.53
CA ALA A 21 2.22 9.50 5.20
C ALA A 21 1.06 9.66 4.20
N ALA A 22 1.32 10.34 3.08
CA ALA A 22 0.34 10.52 2.00
C ALA A 22 -0.08 9.17 1.38
N VAL A 23 0.89 8.30 1.07
CA VAL A 23 0.63 6.95 0.53
C VAL A 23 -0.20 6.13 1.53
N LYS A 24 0.20 6.10 2.81
CA LYS A 24 -0.53 5.39 3.86
C LYS A 24 -1.98 5.84 3.94
N GLN A 25 -2.21 7.16 3.94
CA GLN A 25 -3.56 7.72 4.05
C GLN A 25 -4.41 7.33 2.84
N LYS A 26 -3.88 7.44 1.62
CA LYS A 26 -4.59 7.05 0.39
C LYS A 26 -4.94 5.56 0.37
N LEU A 27 -3.98 4.69 0.68
CA LEU A 27 -4.22 3.24 0.71
C LEU A 27 -5.22 2.85 1.80
N SER A 28 -5.21 3.55 2.94
CA SER A 28 -6.18 3.30 4.03
C SER A 28 -7.62 3.69 3.66
N THR A 29 -7.82 4.52 2.62
CA THR A 29 -9.18 4.83 2.12
C THR A 29 -9.74 3.77 1.18
N VAL A 30 -8.93 2.80 0.76
CA VAL A 30 -9.38 1.74 -0.13
C VAL A 30 -10.29 0.77 0.61
N PHE A 31 -11.47 0.52 0.05
CA PHE A 31 -12.43 -0.40 0.62
C PHE A 31 -11.84 -1.81 0.76
N GLY A 32 -11.92 -2.37 1.98
CA GLY A 32 -11.36 -3.67 2.33
C GLY A 32 -9.95 -3.63 2.92
N VAL A 33 -9.27 -2.47 2.90
CA VAL A 33 -8.01 -2.29 3.63
C VAL A 33 -8.32 -2.08 5.11
N THR A 34 -7.69 -2.88 5.97
CA THR A 34 -7.86 -2.83 7.43
C THR A 34 -6.68 -2.17 8.12
N SER A 35 -5.46 -2.31 7.57
CA SER A 35 -4.27 -1.67 8.09
C SER A 35 -3.25 -1.40 6.99
N VAL A 36 -2.47 -0.33 7.14
CA VAL A 36 -1.37 0.02 6.25
C VAL A 36 -0.16 0.42 7.09
N ASN A 37 0.94 -0.27 6.88
CA ASN A 37 2.22 -0.02 7.51
C ASN A 37 3.28 0.29 6.44
N ILE A 38 4.05 1.38 6.62
CA ILE A 38 5.06 1.80 5.65
C ILE A 38 6.43 1.65 6.31
N ASP A 39 7.30 0.86 5.70
CA ASP A 39 8.71 0.78 6.03
C ASP A 39 9.48 1.69 5.06
N LEU A 40 9.77 2.91 5.51
CA LEU A 40 10.58 3.88 4.77
C LEU A 40 12.03 3.41 4.55
N GLY A 41 12.58 2.62 5.47
CA GLY A 41 13.93 2.09 5.37
C GLY A 41 14.07 1.11 4.20
N LYS A 42 13.04 0.28 4.00
CA LYS A 42 12.97 -0.69 2.90
C LYS A 42 12.19 -0.20 1.67
N LYS A 43 11.50 0.94 1.77
CA LYS A 43 10.56 1.46 0.75
C LYS A 43 9.42 0.48 0.45
N LEU A 44 8.92 -0.17 1.49
CA LEU A 44 7.86 -1.17 1.41
C LEU A 44 6.60 -0.70 2.12
N ALA A 45 5.45 -1.09 1.59
CA ALA A 45 4.14 -0.92 2.18
C ALA A 45 3.56 -2.29 2.48
N GLU A 46 3.39 -2.60 3.76
CA GLU A 46 2.64 -3.77 4.20
C GLU A 46 1.18 -3.36 4.37
N ILE A 47 0.31 -4.04 3.64
CA ILE A 47 -1.13 -3.74 3.61
C ILE A 47 -1.86 -4.99 4.07
N THR A 48 -2.69 -4.83 5.10
CA THR A 48 -3.62 -5.85 5.57
C THR A 48 -5.00 -5.55 5.00
N PHE A 49 -5.64 -6.57 4.44
CA PHE A 49 -6.99 -6.46 3.92
C PHE A 49 -7.87 -7.62 4.37
N SER A 50 -9.15 -7.31 4.57
CA SER A 50 -10.19 -8.28 4.99
C SER A 50 -10.66 -9.16 3.83
N GLN A 51 -10.36 -8.78 2.60
CA GLN A 51 -10.74 -9.47 1.37
C GLN A 51 -9.66 -9.32 0.30
N VAL A 52 -9.67 -10.18 -0.73
CA VAL A 52 -8.74 -10.05 -1.85
C VAL A 52 -8.99 -8.73 -2.59
N ILE A 53 -7.99 -7.84 -2.58
CA ILE A 53 -7.99 -6.58 -3.33
C ILE A 53 -7.04 -6.73 -4.53
N LYS A 54 -7.46 -6.24 -5.69
CA LYS A 54 -6.60 -6.19 -6.88
C LYS A 54 -5.58 -5.07 -6.75
N GLU A 55 -4.38 -5.30 -7.24
CA GLU A 55 -3.32 -4.29 -7.31
C GLU A 55 -3.80 -3.03 -8.03
N ASP A 56 -4.56 -3.17 -9.13
CA ASP A 56 -5.17 -2.04 -9.85
C ASP A 56 -5.98 -1.11 -8.96
N THR A 57 -6.70 -1.64 -7.96
CA THR A 57 -7.47 -0.83 -7.02
C THR A 57 -6.56 0.00 -6.13
N LEU A 58 -5.45 -0.58 -5.67
CA LEU A 58 -4.44 0.11 -4.87
C LEU A 58 -3.71 1.16 -5.71
N GLN A 59 -3.34 0.83 -6.94
CA GLN A 59 -2.70 1.76 -7.88
C GLN A 59 -3.65 2.90 -8.26
N ASN A 60 -4.95 2.64 -8.40
CA ASN A 60 -5.96 3.67 -8.64
C ASN A 60 -6.12 4.63 -7.46
N ALA A 61 -5.96 4.16 -6.22
CA ALA A 61 -5.95 5.04 -5.04
C ALA A 61 -4.78 6.04 -5.07
N LEU A 62 -3.69 5.66 -5.75
CA LEU A 62 -2.47 6.46 -5.92
C LEU A 62 -2.39 7.16 -7.29
N SER A 63 -3.32 6.95 -8.22
CA SER A 63 -3.26 7.50 -9.59
C SER A 63 -3.23 9.03 -9.64
N ASN A 64 -3.81 9.69 -8.63
CA ASN A 64 -3.76 11.15 -8.45
C ASN A 64 -2.45 11.65 -7.86
N THR A 65 -1.42 10.79 -7.81
CA THR A 65 -0.09 11.08 -7.27
C THR A 65 0.97 10.54 -8.21
N HIS A 66 2.24 10.86 -7.95
CA HIS A 66 3.36 10.31 -8.69
C HIS A 66 3.88 8.98 -8.11
N TYR A 67 3.13 8.35 -7.20
CA TYR A 67 3.53 7.09 -6.57
C TYR A 67 3.05 5.88 -7.39
N THR A 68 3.95 4.93 -7.56
CA THR A 68 3.64 3.62 -8.14
C THR A 68 3.65 2.57 -7.04
N ILE A 69 2.76 1.59 -7.13
CA ILE A 69 2.72 0.43 -6.25
C ILE A 69 2.97 -0.83 -7.08
N SER A 70 3.77 -1.74 -6.56
CA SER A 70 4.04 -3.03 -7.21
C SER A 70 4.07 -4.12 -6.17
N GLU A 71 3.33 -5.21 -6.41
CA GLU A 71 3.32 -6.36 -5.50
C GLU A 71 4.73 -6.96 -5.39
N LEU A 72 5.28 -7.00 -4.18
CA LEU A 72 6.56 -7.65 -3.94
C LEU A 72 6.31 -9.14 -3.73
N ARG A 73 6.64 -9.94 -4.75
CA ARG A 73 6.64 -11.40 -4.65
C ARG A 73 7.98 -11.86 -4.09
N VAL A 74 8.00 -12.13 -2.79
CA VAL A 74 9.08 -12.84 -2.09
C VAL A 74 8.82 -14.34 -2.05
#